data_AF-A0A9D6MXH9-F1
#
_entry.id   AF-A0A9D6MXH9-F1
#
_cell.length_a   1.000
_cell.length_b   1.000
_cell.length_c   1.000
_cell.angle_alpha   90.00
_cell.angle_beta   90.00
_cell.angle_gamma   90.00
#
_symmetry.space_group_name_H-M   'P 1'
#
loop_
_entity.id
_entity.type
_entity.pdbx_description
1 polymer ?
#
loop_
_entity_poly.entity_id
_entity_poly.type
_entity_poly.pdbx_seq_one_letter_code
_entity_poly.pdbx_strand_id
1 'polypeptide(L)' 'MEKQKPVHEVHYGQIKAAIWRNQTEHGVRHNVTVTRIYKKDDQWKSTDSFGRDDLLLVAKVLNDAHSWICQQQPEA' A
#
# COMPACT_ATOMS: atom_id res chain seq x y z
N MET A 1 -14.88 -4.90 16.73
CA MET A 1 -14.23 -3.85 15.94
C MET A 1 -13.95 -4.41 14.57
N GLU A 2 -14.59 -3.85 13.55
CA GLU A 2 -14.41 -4.28 12.17
C GLU A 2 -12.98 -3.91 11.73
N LYS A 3 -12.20 -4.88 11.25
CA LYS A 3 -10.88 -4.58 10.69
C LYS A 3 -11.14 -3.75 9.43
N GLN A 4 -10.77 -2.48 9.44
CA GLN A 4 -10.77 -1.68 8.23
C GLN A 4 -9.98 -2.45 7.17
N LYS A 5 -10.52 -2.51 5.96
CA LYS A 5 -9.84 -3.09 4.81
C LYS A 5 -9.24 -1.93 4.01
N PRO A 6 -8.11 -2.14 3.34
CA PRO A 6 -7.60 -1.15 2.40
C PRO A 6 -8.65 -0.90 1.32
N VAL A 7 -8.78 0.36 0.90
CA VAL A 7 -9.68 0.76 -0.19
C VAL A 7 -9.11 0.42 -1.56
N HIS A 8 -7.79 0.26 -1.64
CA HIS A 8 -7.09 -0.18 -2.84
C HIS A 8 -5.76 -0.85 -2.46
N GLU A 9 -5.30 -1.80 -3.27
CA GLU A 9 -4.00 -2.44 -3.13
C GLU A 9 -3.31 -2.50 -4.49
N VAL A 10 -2.01 -2.16 -4.51
CA VAL A 10 -1.14 -2.29 -5.69
C VAL A 10 -0.09 -3.34 -5.39
N HIS A 11 0.14 -4.27 -6.32
CA HIS A 11 1.06 -5.39 -6.14
C HIS A 11 2.02 -5.55 -7.32
N TYR A 12 3.31 -5.72 -7.00
CA TYR A 12 4.31 -6.20 -7.94
C TYR A 12 5.20 -7.25 -7.27
N GLY A 13 5.07 -8.51 -7.71
CA GLY A 13 5.79 -9.63 -7.12
C GLY A 13 5.47 -9.79 -5.63
N GLN A 14 6.50 -9.74 -4.79
CA GLN A 14 6.38 -9.85 -3.34
C GLN A 14 6.08 -8.51 -2.65
N ILE A 15 6.08 -7.38 -3.37
CA ILE A 15 5.87 -6.05 -2.80
C ILE A 15 4.43 -5.60 -3.03
N LYS A 16 3.81 -5.12 -1.96
CA LYS A 16 2.43 -4.62 -1.93
C LYS A 16 2.39 -3.23 -1.30
N ALA A 17 1.65 -2.31 -1.91
CA ALA A 17 1.18 -1.09 -1.27
C ALA A 17 -0.33 -1.20 -0.99
N ALA A 18 -0.73 -1.07 0.27
CA ALA A 18 -2.12 -1.01 0.70
C ALA A 18 -2.52 0.44 1.01
N ILE A 19 -3.61 0.92 0.42
CA ILE A 19 -4.12 2.29 0.56
C ILE A 19 -5.32 2.27 1.52
N TRP A 20 -5.27 3.11 2.54
CA TRP A 20 -6.25 3.17 3.62
C TRP A 20 -6.96 4.53 3.60
N ARG A 21 -8.29 4.51 3.49
CA ARG A 21 -9.11 5.73 3.52
C ARG A 21 -9.42 6.11 4.96
N ASN A 22 -9.02 7.31 5.36
CA ASN A 22 -9.29 7.89 6.66
C ASN A 22 -10.17 9.13 6.52
N GLN A 23 -11.33 9.13 7.16
CA GLN A 23 -12.17 10.32 7.24
C GLN A 23 -11.63 11.23 8.35
N THR A 24 -11.37 12.50 8.03
CA THR A 24 -10.97 13.53 9.00
C THR A 24 -11.96 14.69 8.95
N GLU A 25 -11.90 15.58 9.95
CA GLU A 25 -12.70 16.82 9.99
C GLU A 25 -12.45 17.72 8.78
N HIS A 26 -11.25 17.63 8.19
CA HIS A 26 -10.83 18.41 7.02
C HIS A 26 -10.97 17.64 5.69
N GLY A 27 -11.72 16.53 5.68
CA GLY A 27 -11.96 15.72 4.49
C GLY A 27 -11.28 14.35 4.51
N VAL A 28 -11.25 13.70 3.35
CA VAL A 28 -10.70 12.36 3.19
C VAL A 28 -9.19 12.42 3.04
N ARG A 29 -8.46 11.63 3.83
CA ARG A 29 -7.02 11.38 3.66
C ARG A 29 -6.77 9.92 3.32
N HIS A 30 -5.69 9.67 2.60
CA HIS A 30 -5.23 8.32 2.27
C HIS A 30 -3.87 8.07 2.92
N ASN A 31 -3.76 6.98 3.68
CA ASN A 31 -2.46 6.48 4.16
C ASN A 31 -2.05 5.29 3.30
N VAL A 32 -0.74 5.09 3.12
CA VAL A 32 -0.20 3.95 2.36
C VAL A 32 0.71 3.13 3.25
N THR A 33 0.53 1.81 3.27
CA THR A 33 1.43 0.86 3.93
C THR A 33 2.06 -0.03 2.88
N VAL A 34 3.39 -0.03 2.78
CA VAL A 34 4.13 -0.93 1.90
C VAL A 34 4.62 -2.13 2.69
N THR A 35 4.43 -3.32 2.15
CA THR A 35 4.88 -4.58 2.77
C THR A 35 5.49 -5.50 1.74
N ARG A 36 6.48 -6.28 2.16
CA ARG A 36 7.00 -7.43 1.43
C ARG A 36 6.41 -8.71 2.00
N ILE A 37 5.82 -9.54 1.15
CA ILE A 37 5.22 -10.82 1.50
C ILE A 37 6.21 -11.94 1.20
N TYR A 38 6.42 -12.83 2.16
CA TYR A 38 7.31 -13.98 2.01
C TYR A 38 6.75 -15.19 2.74
N LYS A 39 7.26 -16.38 2.41
CA LYS A 39 6.85 -17.64 3.04
C LYS A 39 7.95 -18.12 4.00
N LYS A 40 7.59 -18.46 5.23
CA LYS A 40 8.48 -19.03 6.24
C LYS A 40 7.71 -20.07 7.05
N ASP A 41 8.26 -21.27 7.20
CA ASP A 41 7.65 -22.39 7.94
C ASP A 41 6.24 -22.73 7.42
N ASP A 42 6.11 -22.79 6.09
CA ASP A 42 4.86 -22.96 5.34
C ASP A 42 3.79 -21.85 5.53
N GLN A 43 4.10 -20.82 6.32
CA GLN A 43 3.20 -19.70 6.61
C GLN A 43 3.60 -18.46 5.82
N TRP A 44 2.60 -17.77 5.28
CA TRP A 44 2.79 -16.44 4.71
C TRP A 44 3.00 -15.41 5.82
N LYS A 45 4.05 -14.61 5.67
CA LYS A 45 4.42 -13.52 6.58
C LYS A 45 4.62 -12.24 5.78
N SER A 46 4.65 -11.13 6.48
CA SER A 46 4.95 -9.81 5.90
C SER A 46 6.03 -9.10 6.70
N THR A 47 6.80 -8.24 6.04
CA THR A 47 7.80 -7.35 6.65
C THR A 47 7.76 -6.00 5.96
N ASP A 48 8.22 -4.98 6.67
CA ASP A 48 8.48 -3.62 6.22
C ASP A 48 9.98 -3.37 5.94
N SER A 49 10.79 -4.42 5.98
CA SER A 49 12.20 -4.40 5.59
C SER A 49 12.38 -4.86 4.14
N PHE A 50 13.14 -4.08 3.37
CA PHE A 50 13.32 -4.29 1.94
C PHE A 50 14.80 -4.50 1.60
N GLY A 51 15.09 -5.50 0.79
CA GLY A 51 16.41 -5.73 0.22
C GLY A 51 16.67 -4.84 -1.01
N ARG A 52 17.91 -4.84 -1.51
CA ARG A 52 18.31 -4.08 -2.71
C ARG A 52 17.37 -4.32 -3.90
N ASP A 53 17.01 -5.58 -4.13
CA ASP A 53 16.23 -5.97 -5.31
C ASP A 53 14.73 -5.65 -5.15
N ASP A 54 14.27 -5.32 -3.93
CA ASP A 54 12.90 -4.87 -3.67
C ASP A 54 12.71 -3.37 -3.94
N LEU A 55 13.79 -2.57 -3.91
CA LEU A 55 13.71 -1.10 -3.86
C LEU A 55 12.96 -0.49 -5.07
N LEU A 56 13.23 -0.98 -6.28
CA LEU A 56 12.53 -0.47 -7.47
C LEU A 56 11.07 -0.91 -7.54
N LEU A 57 10.75 -2.08 -6.98
CA LEU A 57 9.36 -2.52 -6.85
C LEU A 57 8.62 -1.69 -5.80
N VAL A 58 9.26 -1.33 -4.69
CA VAL A 58 8.74 -0.39 -3.69
C VAL A 58 8.44 0.97 -4.34
N ALA A 59 9.39 1.52 -5.09
CA ALA A 59 9.18 2.77 -5.80
C ALA A 59 8.00 2.68 -6.77
N LYS A 60 7.88 1.57 -7.51
CA LYS A 60 6.80 1.37 -8.47
C LYS A 60 5.43 1.24 -7.80
N VAL A 61 5.28 0.43 -6.75
CA VAL A 61 3.98 0.33 -6.04
C VAL A 61 3.58 1.67 -5.44
N LEU A 62 4.54 2.47 -4.94
CA LEU A 62 4.27 3.79 -4.38
C LEU A 62 3.85 4.80 -5.45
N ASN A 63 4.49 4.79 -6.61
CA ASN A 63 4.12 5.64 -7.74
C ASN A 63 2.69 5.35 -8.22
N ASP A 64 2.34 4.07 -8.34
CA ASP A 64 1.02 3.67 -8.81
C ASP A 64 -0.05 3.93 -7.73
N ALA A 65 0.29 3.75 -6.45
CA ALA A 65 -0.58 4.15 -5.33
C ALA A 65 -0.83 5.66 -5.29
N HIS A 66 0.22 6.48 -5.50
CA HIS A 66 0.09 7.93 -5.63
C HIS A 66 -0.87 8.29 -6.77
N SER A 67 -0.66 7.72 -7.95
CA SER A 67 -1.51 7.96 -9.13
C SER A 67 -2.97 7.65 -8.85
N TRP A 68 -3.25 6.53 -8.18
CA TRP A 68 -4.60 6.17 -7.77
C TRP A 68 -5.22 7.18 -6.79
N ILE A 69 -4.46 7.63 -5.78
CA ILE A 69 -4.92 8.62 -4.79
C ILE A 69 -5.28 9.94 -5.46
N CYS A 70 -4.44 10.43 -6.39
CA CYS A 70 -4.72 11.65 -7.15
C CYS A 70 -6.02 11.54 -7.95
N GLN A 71 -6.31 10.37 -8.53
CA GLN A 71 -7.58 10.14 -9.25
C GLN A 71 -8.81 10.13 -8.33
N GLN A 72 -8.64 9.89 -7.02
CA GLN A 72 -9.75 9.93 -6.06
C GLN A 72 -10.06 11.36 -5.57
N GLN A 73 -9.18 12.31 -5.83
CA GLN A 73 -9.43 13.72 -5.55
C GLN A 73 -9.95 14.35 -6.84
N PRO A 74 -11.21 14.81 -6.90
CA PRO A 74 -11.66 15.60 -8.04
C PRO A 74 -10.73 16.82 -8.17
N GLU A 75 -10.34 17.16 -9.41
CA GLU A 75 -9.67 18.43 -9.70
C GLU A 75 -10.51 19.56 -9.06
N ALA A 76 -9.83 20.41 -8.29
CA ALA A 76 -10.43 21.54 -7.61
C ALA A 76 -10.83 22.65 -8.59
#